data_AF-A0A847PKN4-F1
#
_entry.id   AF-A0A847PKN4-F1
#
_cell.length_a   1.000
_cell.length_b   1.000
_cell.length_c   1.000
_cell.angle_alpha   90.00
_cell.angle_beta   90.00
_cell.angle_gamma   90.00
#
_symmetry.space_group_name_H-M   'P 1'
#
loop_
_entity.id
_entity.type
_entity.pdbx_description
1 polymer ?
#
loop_
_entity_poly.entity_id
_entity_poly.type
_entity_poly.pdbx_seq_one_letter_code
_entity_poly.pdbx_strand_id
1 'polypeptide(L)'
;MKTKDELLSIFSLELRCILGKLQIDFDKLQEIRLRINCPLIINYNNKEYFVSENAKLVDSPSHGTIITKNEIKETMEYISNYSL
;
A
#
# COMPACT_ATOMS: atom_id res chain seq x y z
N MET A 1 12.70 8.35 -9.56
CA MET A 1 13.14 7.65 -8.33
C MET A 1 12.78 8.38 -7.04
N LYS A 2 12.64 9.72 -7.00
CA LYS A 2 12.20 10.46 -5.79
C LYS A 2 10.75 10.14 -5.33
N THR A 3 9.86 9.86 -6.27
CA THR A 3 8.42 9.69 -6.01
C THR A 3 8.06 8.46 -5.16
N LYS A 4 8.83 7.36 -5.30
CA LYS A 4 8.53 6.11 -4.56
C LYS A 4 8.87 6.25 -3.08
N ASP A 5 10.04 6.77 -2.74
CA ASP A 5 10.45 6.92 -1.35
C ASP A 5 9.59 7.93 -0.59
N GLU A 6 9.18 9.02 -1.25
CA GLU A 6 8.23 10.00 -0.69
C GLU A 6 6.82 9.40 -0.50
N LEU A 7 6.32 8.60 -1.44
CA LEU A 7 5.07 7.86 -1.28
C LEU A 7 5.15 6.85 -0.13
N LEU A 8 6.30 6.18 0.03
CA LEU A 8 6.48 5.16 1.06
C LEU A 8 6.63 5.74 2.47
N SER A 9 7.09 6.99 2.58
CA SER A 9 7.36 7.65 3.86
C SER A 9 6.10 7.97 4.67
N ILE A 10 4.95 8.06 4.00
CA ILE A 10 3.65 8.34 4.62
C ILE A 10 2.94 7.09 5.17
N PHE A 11 3.38 5.89 4.78
CA PHE A 11 2.77 4.63 5.24
C PHE A 11 3.41 4.11 6.54
N SER A 12 2.65 3.28 7.26
CA SER A 12 3.15 2.49 8.40
C SER A 12 4.38 1.64 8.03
N LEU A 13 5.17 1.24 9.03
CA LEU A 13 6.39 0.46 8.80
C LEU A 13 6.11 -0.85 8.05
N GLU A 14 5.03 -1.54 8.40
CA GLU A 14 4.62 -2.79 7.78
C GLU A 14 4.22 -2.59 6.31
N LEU A 15 3.34 -1.62 6.03
CA LEU A 15 2.95 -1.25 4.67
C LEU A 15 4.15 -0.77 3.84
N ARG A 16 5.08 -0.03 4.45
CA ARG A 16 6.32 0.39 3.79
C ARG A 16 7.19 -0.81 3.40
N CYS A 17 7.26 -1.84 4.23
CA CYS A 17 8.00 -3.05 3.93
C CYS A 17 7.37 -3.83 2.75
N ILE A 18 6.04 -3.92 2.73
CA ILE A 18 5.31 -4.63 1.67
C ILE A 18 5.36 -3.85 0.35
N LEU A 19 4.94 -2.57 0.37
CA LEU A 19 4.90 -1.71 -0.80
C LEU A 19 6.31 -1.40 -1.34
N GLY A 20 7.31 -1.33 -0.47
CA GLY A 20 8.71 -1.15 -0.86
C GLY A 20 9.25 -2.31 -1.71
N LYS A 21 8.80 -3.54 -1.41
CA LYS A 21 9.20 -4.77 -2.12
C LYS A 21 8.40 -5.06 -3.39
N LEU A 22 7.31 -4.34 -3.66
CA LEU A 22 6.55 -4.48 -4.90
C LEU A 22 7.45 -4.18 -6.11
N GLN A 23 7.59 -5.19 -6.97
CA GLN A 23 8.27 -5.07 -8.26
C GLN A 23 7.27 -4.67 -9.35
N ILE A 24 6.73 -3.46 -9.23
CA ILE A 24 5.82 -2.87 -10.21
C ILE A 24 6.36 -1.54 -10.71
N ASP A 25 5.91 -1.15 -11.90
CA ASP A 25 6.14 0.19 -12.45
C ASP A 25 5.21 1.21 -11.78
N PHE A 26 5.72 1.97 -10.81
CA PHE A 26 4.93 2.90 -10.00
C PHE A 26 4.31 4.04 -10.82
N ASP A 27 4.76 4.33 -12.04
CA ASP A 27 4.12 5.32 -12.90
C ASP A 27 2.72 4.87 -13.38
N LYS A 28 2.43 3.57 -13.31
CA LYS A 28 1.11 2.98 -13.62
C LYS A 28 0.22 2.78 -12.40
N LEU A 29 0.73 3.09 -11.20
CA LEU A 29 -0.02 3.02 -9.96
C LEU A 29 -0.97 4.21 -9.88
N GLN A 30 -2.26 3.94 -9.71
CA GLN A 30 -3.30 4.97 -9.72
C GLN A 30 -3.87 5.21 -8.33
N GLU A 31 -4.07 4.14 -7.56
CA GLU A 31 -4.67 4.20 -6.23
C GLU A 31 -4.08 3.11 -5.33
N ILE A 32 -3.82 3.46 -4.07
CA ILE A 32 -3.67 2.50 -2.98
C ILE A 32 -4.85 2.71 -2.05
N ARG A 33 -5.64 1.66 -1.79
CA ARG A 33 -6.82 1.72 -0.93
C ARG A 33 -6.61 0.90 0.32
N LEU A 34 -6.67 1.58 1.46
CA LEU A 34 -6.57 0.98 2.78
C LEU A 34 -7.95 0.94 3.44
N ARG A 35 -8.37 -0.23 3.93
CA ARG A 35 -9.64 -0.38 4.64
C ARG A 35 -9.51 -1.43 5.73
N ILE A 36 -9.87 -1.07 6.96
CA ILE A 36 -9.82 -1.96 8.12
C ILE A 36 -10.56 -3.27 7.83
N ASN A 37 -9.91 -4.39 8.15
CA ASN A 37 -10.37 -5.76 7.97
C ASN A 37 -10.65 -6.14 6.49
N CYS A 38 -10.05 -5.43 5.55
CA CYS A 38 -10.13 -5.72 4.12
C CYS A 38 -8.72 -5.91 3.56
N PRO A 39 -8.55 -6.68 2.48
CA PRO A 39 -7.25 -6.83 1.83
C PRO A 39 -6.75 -5.49 1.28
N LEU A 40 -5.42 -5.32 1.25
CA LEU A 40 -4.74 -4.21 0.60
C LEU A 40 -5.04 -4.22 -0.90
N ILE A 41 -5.70 -3.15 -1.38
CA ILE A 41 -6.11 -3.00 -2.77
C ILE A 41 -5.23 -1.96 -3.46
N ILE A 42 -4.84 -2.27 -4.70
CA ILE A 42 -4.15 -1.37 -5.60
C ILE A 42 -4.90 -1.30 -6.92
N ASN A 43 -5.18 -0.09 -7.41
CA ASN A 43 -5.55 0.11 -8.81
C ASN A 43 -4.28 0.37 -9.63
N TYR A 44 -4.00 -0.56 -10.54
CA TYR A 44 -2.80 -0.57 -11.37
C TYR A 44 -3.20 -0.73 -12.84
N ASN A 45 -2.86 0.26 -13.66
CA ASN A 45 -3.19 0.26 -15.10
C ASN A 45 -4.69 0.00 -15.39
N ASN A 46 -5.57 0.74 -14.68
CA ASN A 46 -7.04 0.63 -14.76
C ASN A 46 -7.61 -0.74 -14.35
N LYS A 47 -6.84 -1.55 -13.60
CA LYS A 47 -7.30 -2.83 -13.08
C LYS A 47 -7.03 -2.92 -11.59
N GLU A 48 -8.02 -3.44 -10.86
CA GLU A 48 -7.91 -3.69 -9.43
C GLU A 48 -7.12 -4.98 -9.18
N TYR A 49 -6.18 -4.90 -8.23
CA TYR A 49 -5.39 -6.00 -7.72
C TYR A 49 -5.35 -5.94 -6.20
N PHE A 50 -4.99 -7.08 -5.60
CA PHE A 50 -4.65 -7.15 -4.18
C PHE A 50 -3.15 -7.37 -4.03
N VAL A 51 -2.61 -7.02 -2.87
CA VAL A 51 -1.19 -7.22 -2.57
C VAL A 51 -1.04 -8.34 -1.58
N SER A 52 -0.33 -9.41 -1.94
CA SER A 52 -0.03 -10.50 -1.01
C SER A 52 1.08 -10.12 -0.02
N GLU A 53 1.22 -10.87 1.07
CA GLU A 53 2.29 -10.71 2.07
C GLU A 53 3.71 -10.77 1.48
N ASN A 54 3.88 -11.51 0.36
CA ASN A 54 5.14 -11.60 -0.38
C ASN A 54 5.36 -10.44 -1.37
N ALA A 55 4.62 -9.34 -1.24
CA ALA A 55 4.70 -8.15 -2.09
C ALA A 55 4.50 -8.41 -3.59
N LYS A 56 3.49 -9.23 -3.93
CA LYS A 56 3.06 -9.51 -5.31
C LYS A 56 1.63 -9.05 -5.52
N LEU A 57 1.33 -8.62 -6.75
CA LEU A 57 -0.04 -8.38 -7.19
C LEU A 57 -0.73 -9.73 -7.42
N VAL A 58 -1.93 -9.88 -6.88
CA VAL A 58 -2.78 -11.07 -7.02
C VAL A 58 -4.21 -10.64 -7.38
N ASP A 59 -4.91 -11.45 -8.17
CA ASP A 59 -6.28 -11.14 -8.62
C ASP A 59 -7.37 -11.56 -7.62
N SER A 60 -7.02 -12.29 -6.55
CA SER A 60 -8.00 -12.76 -5.55
C SER A 60 -7.81 -12.09 -4.19
N PRO A 61 -8.89 -11.56 -3.57
CA PRO A 61 -8.83 -10.93 -2.26
C PRO A 61 -8.38 -11.87 -1.15
N SER A 62 -8.61 -13.18 -1.31
CA SER A 62 -8.23 -14.20 -0.32
C SER A 62 -6.72 -14.33 -0.12
N HIS A 63 -5.92 -13.85 -1.07
CA HIS A 63 -4.46 -13.86 -1.02
C HIS A 63 -3.87 -12.49 -0.70
N GLY A 64 -4.71 -11.48 -0.44
CA GLY A 64 -4.29 -10.14 -0.09
C GLY A 64 -3.97 -10.01 1.40
N THR A 65 -2.95 -9.21 1.73
CA THR A 65 -2.63 -8.80 3.10
C THR A 65 -3.79 -8.02 3.68
N ILE A 66 -4.29 -8.46 4.83
CA ILE A 66 -5.42 -7.81 5.51
C ILE A 66 -4.93 -6.57 6.24
N ILE A 67 -5.58 -5.44 5.96
CA ILE A 67 -5.30 -4.18 6.62
C ILE A 67 -5.92 -4.16 8.02
N THR A 68 -5.09 -3.91 9.01
CA THR A 68 -5.46 -3.80 10.41
C THR A 68 -5.82 -2.36 10.79
N LYS A 69 -6.51 -2.21 11.93
CA LYS A 69 -6.75 -0.88 12.52
C LYS A 69 -5.45 -0.16 12.88
N ASN A 70 -4.41 -0.90 13.28
CA ASN A 70 -3.13 -0.30 13.67
C ASN A 70 -2.43 0.32 12.48
N GLU A 71 -2.40 -0.37 11.33
CA GLU A 71 -1.80 0.17 10.11
C GLU A 71 -2.46 1.48 9.64
N ILE A 72 -3.80 1.58 9.75
CA ILE A 72 -4.51 2.84 9.44
C ILE A 72 -4.11 3.93 10.42
N LYS A 73 -4.06 3.63 11.73
CA LYS A 73 -3.70 4.60 12.77
C LYS A 73 -2.28 5.13 12.57
N GLU A 74 -1.31 4.23 12.38
CA GLU A 74 0.08 4.59 12.15
C GLU A 74 0.26 5.38 10.85
N THR A 75 -0.39 4.96 9.76
CA THR A 75 -0.36 5.70 8.48
C THR A 75 -0.89 7.13 8.65
N MET A 76 -1.98 7.31 9.40
CA MET A 76 -2.50 8.65 9.71
C MET A 76 -1.56 9.46 10.58
N GLU A 77 -0.87 8.85 11.55
CA GLU A 77 0.15 9.50 12.38
C GLU A 77 1.36 9.94 11.53
N TYR A 78 1.85 9.09 10.63
CA TYR A 78 2.93 9.44 9.71
C TYR A 78 2.55 10.58 8.77
N ILE A 79 1.37 10.52 8.12
CA ILE A 79 0.87 11.61 7.26
C ILE A 79 0.79 12.93 8.04
N SER A 80 0.30 12.90 9.27
CA SER A 80 0.16 14.10 10.12
C SER A 80 1.53 14.70 10.49
N ASN A 81 2.54 13.87 10.69
CA ASN A 81 3.91 14.33 10.95
C ASN A 81 4.62 14.85 9.68
N TYR A 82 4.09 14.54 8.49
CA TYR A 82 4.53 15.06 7.20
C TYR A 82 3.77 16.34 6.78
N SER A 83 3.13 17.06 7.73
CA SER A 83 2.44 18.32 7.43
C SER A 83 3.39 19.33 6.78
N LEU A 84 3.15 19.61 5.49
CA LEU A 84 3.68 20.73 4.71
C LEU A 84 2.98 22.03 5.08
#